data_AF-A0A522A728-F1
#
_entry.id   AF-A0A522A728-F1
#
_cell.length_a   1.000
_cell.length_b   1.000
_cell.length_c   1.000
_cell.angle_alpha   90.00
_cell.angle_beta   90.00
_cell.angle_gamma   90.00
#
_symmetry.space_group_name_H-M   'P 1'
#
loop_
_entity.id
_entity.type
_entity.pdbx_description
1 polymer ?
#
loop_
_entity_poly.entity_id
_entity_poly.type
_entity_poly.pdbx_seq_one_letter_code
_entity_poly.pdbx_strand_id
1 'polypeptide(L)'
;MYRMDETFKDSLRAGNRWAAEVIPLLAAPRAQEVALLFPAEMSLYEPLEVDVEGRHRMDLLGWYSQFTDLGWHVDIVHPEQVTAGALKDYQHLVVPTNSLYDLGENAALEAAVKRFVGDGGTVFHGPHCELAKRAFGIQEEMVAFDCIQWDEEIIPHGWSTVAYRSGKALGKYIQSGKTALVQTDLGEGKVFSFGFQYGHSYSRRTMPIVPPQYGKREMHPVVLLKATPVAALAGRSPLAPIPPIKEVEFARFGKHLLVVNHRSNPVDLSGIASSKRIQQVHSAPGWLPAHSAIYFEL
;
A
#
# COMPACT_ATOMS: atom_id res chain seq x y z
N MET A 1 -6.76 10.86 -30.48
CA MET A 1 -5.46 11.55 -30.62
C MET A 1 -5.51 12.86 -31.42
N TYR A 2 -6.48 13.08 -32.34
CA TYR A 2 -6.57 14.31 -33.15
C TYR A 2 -7.07 15.59 -32.43
N ARG A 3 -7.56 15.49 -31.19
CA ARG A 3 -8.07 16.64 -30.40
C ARG A 3 -7.17 17.08 -29.23
N MET A 4 -5.99 16.47 -29.09
CA MET A 4 -5.04 16.85 -28.03
C MET A 4 -4.14 17.99 -28.51
N ASP A 5 -3.72 18.87 -27.60
CA ASP A 5 -2.77 19.94 -27.89
C ASP A 5 -1.39 19.37 -28.27
N GLU A 6 -0.59 20.15 -29.01
CA GLU A 6 0.73 19.69 -29.47
C GLU A 6 1.69 19.45 -28.31
N THR A 7 1.61 20.21 -27.21
CA THR A 7 2.46 20.01 -26.02
C THR A 7 2.22 18.64 -25.39
N PHE A 8 0.96 18.22 -25.27
CA PHE A 8 0.62 16.89 -24.81
C PHE A 8 1.12 15.79 -25.76
N LYS A 9 0.99 16.00 -27.09
CA LYS A 9 1.52 15.05 -28.08
C LYS A 9 3.05 14.93 -27.99
N ASP A 10 3.76 16.04 -27.78
CA ASP A 10 5.21 16.03 -27.60
C ASP A 10 5.62 15.28 -26.33
N SER A 11 4.90 15.50 -25.23
CA SER A 11 5.08 14.73 -23.99
C SER A 11 4.90 13.23 -24.21
N LEU A 12 3.83 12.81 -24.90
CA LEU A 12 3.61 11.41 -25.26
C LEU A 12 4.71 10.84 -26.17
N ARG A 13 5.17 11.61 -27.17
CA ARG A 13 6.27 11.19 -28.05
C ARG A 13 7.56 10.97 -27.24
N ALA A 14 7.88 11.88 -26.31
CA ALA A 14 9.04 11.75 -25.44
C ALA A 14 8.95 10.50 -24.56
N GLY A 15 7.80 10.27 -23.91
CA GLY A 15 7.54 9.07 -23.12
C GLY A 15 7.67 7.78 -23.93
N ASN A 16 7.09 7.72 -25.13
CA ASN A 16 7.17 6.54 -25.98
C ASN A 16 8.59 6.25 -26.47
N ARG A 17 9.37 7.29 -26.83
CA ARG A 17 10.78 7.12 -27.21
C ARG A 17 11.62 6.57 -26.06
N TRP A 18 11.45 7.16 -24.87
CA TRP A 18 12.15 6.70 -23.66
C TRP A 18 11.77 5.26 -23.30
N ALA A 19 10.47 4.93 -23.31
CA ALA A 19 9.99 3.58 -23.02
C ALA A 19 10.55 2.55 -24.03
N ALA A 20 10.61 2.89 -25.32
CA ALA A 20 11.20 2.03 -26.35
C ALA A 20 12.70 1.78 -26.16
N GLU A 21 13.44 2.73 -25.56
CA GLU A 21 14.85 2.55 -25.21
C GLU A 21 15.03 1.72 -23.93
N VAL A 22 14.18 1.95 -22.93
CA VAL A 22 14.35 1.41 -21.58
C VAL A 22 13.77 0.01 -21.40
N ILE A 23 12.57 -0.27 -21.91
CA ILE A 23 11.89 -1.57 -21.72
C ILE A 23 12.76 -2.76 -22.17
N PRO A 24 13.47 -2.71 -23.32
CA PRO A 24 14.34 -3.81 -23.75
C PRO A 24 15.52 -4.09 -22.79
N LEU A 25 15.88 -3.14 -21.92
CA LEU A 25 16.94 -3.30 -20.93
C LEU A 25 16.46 -4.03 -19.66
N LEU A 26 15.14 -4.16 -19.46
CA LEU A 26 14.55 -4.80 -18.27
C LEU A 26 14.50 -6.32 -18.42
N ALA A 27 15.67 -6.96 -18.43
CA ALA A 27 15.80 -8.39 -18.76
C ALA A 27 15.43 -9.36 -17.63
N ALA A 28 15.28 -8.86 -16.40
CA ALA A 28 14.91 -9.65 -15.23
C ALA A 28 13.44 -9.39 -14.84
N PRO A 29 12.76 -10.32 -14.15
CA PRO A 29 11.46 -10.04 -13.56
C PRO A 29 11.55 -8.89 -12.56
N ARG A 30 10.42 -8.20 -12.34
CA ARG A 30 10.32 -7.19 -11.30
C ARG A 30 10.55 -7.85 -9.93
N ALA A 31 11.22 -7.15 -9.01
CA ALA A 31 11.32 -7.61 -7.64
C ALA A 31 9.92 -7.80 -7.03
N GLN A 32 9.72 -8.92 -6.35
CA GLN A 32 8.46 -9.31 -5.72
C GLN A 32 8.66 -9.21 -4.21
N GLU A 33 8.23 -8.11 -3.59
CA GLU A 33 8.43 -7.92 -2.14
C GLU A 33 7.11 -7.81 -1.39
N VAL A 34 6.13 -7.13 -1.96
CA VAL A 34 4.79 -6.97 -1.39
C VAL A 34 3.73 -7.42 -2.39
N ALA A 35 2.88 -8.34 -1.96
CA ALA A 35 1.69 -8.75 -2.70
C ALA A 35 0.47 -8.00 -2.14
N LEU A 36 -0.24 -7.28 -3.01
CA LEU A 36 -1.53 -6.65 -2.71
C LEU A 36 -2.63 -7.53 -3.30
N LEU A 37 -3.44 -8.15 -2.44
CA LEU A 37 -4.49 -9.05 -2.88
C LEU A 37 -5.57 -8.28 -3.65
N PHE A 38 -5.86 -8.71 -4.87
CA PHE A 38 -6.95 -8.16 -5.66
C PHE A 38 -8.31 -8.58 -5.06
N PRO A 39 -9.23 -7.64 -4.76
CA PRO A 39 -10.56 -7.94 -4.23
C PRO A 39 -11.47 -8.47 -5.35
N ALA A 40 -11.22 -9.71 -5.78
CA ALA A 40 -11.81 -10.30 -6.98
C ALA A 40 -13.34 -10.28 -6.99
N GLU A 41 -13.99 -10.64 -5.88
CA GLU A 41 -15.43 -10.72 -5.77
C GLU A 41 -16.09 -9.36 -6.03
N MET A 42 -15.52 -8.27 -5.50
CA MET A 42 -16.05 -6.94 -5.79
C MET A 42 -15.96 -6.57 -7.28
N SER A 43 -14.98 -7.09 -8.00
CA SER A 43 -14.86 -6.88 -9.45
C SER A 43 -15.78 -7.81 -10.26
N LEU A 44 -15.96 -9.06 -9.81
CA LEU A 44 -16.73 -10.08 -10.52
C LEU A 44 -18.24 -9.84 -10.41
N TYR A 45 -18.69 -9.29 -9.28
CA TYR A 45 -20.10 -9.04 -9.03
C TYR A 45 -20.52 -7.58 -9.27
N GLU A 46 -19.77 -6.80 -10.06
CA GLU A 46 -20.29 -5.55 -10.62
C GLU A 46 -21.54 -5.88 -11.48
N PRO A 47 -22.69 -5.19 -11.28
CA PRO A 47 -22.85 -3.85 -10.74
C PRO A 47 -23.41 -3.79 -9.31
N LEU A 48 -23.23 -4.81 -8.45
CA LEU A 48 -23.67 -4.69 -7.05
C LEU A 48 -23.04 -3.44 -6.43
N GLU A 49 -23.90 -2.52 -5.99
CA GLU A 49 -23.48 -1.22 -5.47
C GLU A 49 -22.93 -1.40 -4.05
N VAL A 50 -21.66 -1.81 -3.99
CA VAL A 50 -20.95 -2.06 -2.72
C VAL A 50 -19.99 -0.94 -2.35
N ASP A 51 -19.85 0.06 -3.21
CA ASP A 51 -18.88 1.14 -3.07
C ASP A 51 -19.43 2.49 -3.54
N VAL A 52 -20.54 2.92 -2.93
CA VAL A 52 -21.31 4.15 -3.26
C VAL A 52 -20.42 5.40 -3.38
N GLU A 53 -19.29 5.45 -2.68
CA GLU A 53 -18.35 6.58 -2.65
C GLU A 53 -16.94 6.24 -3.19
N GLY A 54 -16.75 5.07 -3.80
CA GLY A 54 -15.43 4.62 -4.29
C GLY A 54 -14.40 4.33 -3.18
N ARG A 55 -14.84 4.25 -1.92
CA ARG A 55 -14.00 4.05 -0.73
C ARG A 55 -13.21 2.75 -0.77
N HIS A 56 -13.82 1.64 -1.17
CA HIS A 56 -13.13 0.35 -1.19
C HIS A 56 -12.06 0.32 -2.28
N ARG A 57 -12.33 0.92 -3.44
CA ARG A 57 -11.29 1.15 -4.47
C ARG A 57 -10.16 2.02 -3.94
N MET A 58 -10.48 3.09 -3.21
CA MET A 58 -9.48 3.96 -2.57
C MET A 58 -8.71 3.25 -1.44
N ASP A 59 -9.29 2.23 -0.80
CA ASP A 59 -8.59 1.42 0.20
C ASP A 59 -7.43 0.63 -0.43
N LEU A 60 -7.68 -0.07 -1.54
CA LEU A 60 -6.64 -0.73 -2.30
C LEU A 60 -5.54 0.26 -2.74
N LEU A 61 -5.93 1.41 -3.28
CA LEU A 61 -4.98 2.41 -3.77
C LEU A 61 -4.14 3.00 -2.65
N GLY A 62 -4.70 3.28 -1.48
CA GLY A 62 -3.93 3.82 -0.37
C GLY A 62 -2.99 2.79 0.26
N TRP A 63 -3.35 1.51 0.28
CA TRP A 63 -2.40 0.45 0.62
C TRP A 63 -1.24 0.37 -0.37
N TYR A 64 -1.53 0.41 -1.68
CA TYR A 64 -0.51 0.49 -2.72
C TYR A 64 0.42 1.68 -2.48
N SER A 65 -0.15 2.88 -2.37
CA SER A 65 0.61 4.13 -2.15
C SER A 65 1.46 4.08 -0.90
N GLN A 66 0.94 3.56 0.22
CA GLN A 66 1.71 3.47 1.46
C GLN A 66 2.97 2.62 1.29
N PHE A 67 2.88 1.47 0.63
CA PHE A 67 4.04 0.60 0.45
C PHE A 67 5.00 1.16 -0.61
N THR A 68 4.51 1.74 -1.70
CA THR A 68 5.39 2.41 -2.68
C THR A 68 6.11 3.62 -2.09
N ASP A 69 5.45 4.39 -1.22
CA ASP A 69 6.06 5.54 -0.52
C ASP A 69 7.15 5.11 0.48
N LEU A 70 7.16 3.83 0.86
CA LEU A 70 8.20 3.18 1.66
C LEU A 70 9.26 2.45 0.78
N GLY A 71 9.19 2.64 -0.53
CA GLY A 71 10.14 2.09 -1.51
C GLY A 71 9.93 0.61 -1.85
N TRP A 72 8.82 0.01 -1.43
CA TRP A 72 8.50 -1.38 -1.71
C TRP A 72 8.05 -1.62 -3.14
N HIS A 73 8.40 -2.81 -3.65
CA HIS A 73 7.93 -3.32 -4.93
C HIS A 73 6.60 -4.07 -4.74
N VAL A 74 5.50 -3.40 -5.07
CA VAL A 74 4.12 -3.85 -4.77
C VAL A 74 3.43 -4.41 -6.01
N ASP A 75 3.21 -5.72 -6.07
CA ASP A 75 2.43 -6.35 -7.14
C ASP A 75 0.98 -6.53 -6.71
N ILE A 76 0.04 -6.38 -7.64
CA ILE A 76 -1.36 -6.77 -7.43
C ILE A 76 -1.50 -8.24 -7.86
N VAL A 77 -1.91 -9.10 -6.94
CA VAL A 77 -2.02 -10.55 -7.17
C VAL A 77 -3.48 -10.99 -7.08
N HIS A 78 -3.91 -11.80 -8.05
CA HIS A 78 -5.24 -12.41 -8.03
C HIS A 78 -5.30 -13.56 -7.00
N PRO A 79 -6.45 -13.81 -6.34
CA PRO A 79 -6.62 -14.97 -5.45
C PRO A 79 -6.16 -16.31 -6.06
N GLU A 80 -6.45 -16.55 -7.33
CA GLU A 80 -6.01 -17.78 -8.02
C GLU A 80 -4.48 -17.92 -8.07
N GLN A 81 -3.76 -16.81 -8.29
CA GLN A 81 -2.29 -16.82 -8.27
C GLN A 81 -1.77 -17.15 -6.87
N VAL A 82 -2.42 -16.62 -5.82
CA VAL A 82 -2.09 -16.95 -4.43
C VAL A 82 -2.30 -18.44 -4.16
N THR A 83 -3.42 -19.01 -4.59
CA THR A 83 -3.68 -20.46 -4.45
C THR A 83 -2.69 -21.31 -5.24
N ALA A 84 -2.18 -20.80 -6.36
CA ALA A 84 -1.13 -21.43 -7.16
C ALA A 84 0.30 -21.26 -6.57
N GLY A 85 0.43 -20.61 -5.41
CA GLY A 85 1.70 -20.49 -4.70
C GLY A 85 2.51 -19.23 -5.01
N ALA A 86 1.90 -18.20 -5.60
CA ALA A 86 2.61 -16.95 -5.96
C ALA A 86 3.27 -16.24 -4.77
N LEU A 87 2.79 -16.46 -3.53
CA LEU A 87 3.29 -15.76 -2.34
C LEU A 87 4.70 -16.16 -1.89
N LYS A 88 5.28 -17.21 -2.49
CA LYS A 88 6.56 -17.79 -2.06
C LYS A 88 7.70 -16.78 -1.89
N ASP A 89 7.80 -15.83 -2.81
CA ASP A 89 8.93 -14.88 -2.87
C ASP A 89 8.59 -13.53 -2.21
N TYR A 90 7.35 -13.33 -1.78
CA TYR A 90 6.90 -12.09 -1.15
C TYR A 90 7.18 -12.09 0.37
N GLN A 91 7.51 -10.91 0.91
CA GLN A 91 7.70 -10.72 2.36
C GLN A 91 6.38 -10.32 3.05
N HIS A 92 5.55 -9.57 2.32
CA HIS A 92 4.31 -9.02 2.85
C HIS A 92 3.14 -9.34 1.92
N LEU A 93 2.00 -9.68 2.53
CA LEU A 93 0.70 -9.73 1.88
C LEU A 93 -0.18 -8.64 2.50
N VAL A 94 -0.77 -7.81 1.65
CA VAL A 94 -1.72 -6.77 2.06
C VAL A 94 -3.09 -7.18 1.54
N VAL A 95 -4.09 -7.14 2.42
CA VAL A 95 -5.47 -7.52 2.13
C VAL A 95 -6.35 -6.26 2.22
N PRO A 96 -6.64 -5.61 1.08
CA PRO A 96 -7.60 -4.53 1.02
C PRO A 96 -9.00 -4.97 1.40
N THR A 97 -9.87 -3.98 1.62
CA THR A 97 -11.30 -4.22 1.85
C THR A 97 -11.92 -4.99 0.69
N ASN A 98 -12.58 -6.10 1.02
CA ASN A 98 -13.39 -6.88 0.10
C ASN A 98 -14.77 -7.15 0.74
N SER A 99 -15.72 -6.27 0.45
CA SER A 99 -17.08 -6.34 1.02
C SER A 99 -17.94 -7.48 0.47
N LEU A 100 -17.46 -8.16 -0.59
CA LEU A 100 -18.16 -9.26 -1.25
C LEU A 100 -17.43 -10.60 -1.09
N TYR A 101 -16.45 -10.67 -0.19
CA TYR A 101 -15.65 -11.88 0.03
C TYR A 101 -16.49 -13.14 0.28
N ASP A 102 -17.64 -13.00 0.94
CA ASP A 102 -18.55 -14.11 1.25
C ASP A 102 -19.23 -14.72 0.01
N LEU A 103 -19.20 -14.04 -1.13
CA LEU A 103 -19.75 -14.55 -2.39
C LEU A 103 -18.77 -15.46 -3.15
N GLY A 104 -17.52 -15.59 -2.69
CA GLY A 104 -16.48 -16.40 -3.33
C GLY A 104 -16.22 -17.75 -2.63
N GLU A 105 -15.69 -18.72 -3.38
CA GLU A 105 -15.19 -19.99 -2.85
C GLU A 105 -13.74 -19.85 -2.34
N ASN A 106 -13.59 -19.33 -1.13
CA ASN A 106 -12.29 -18.85 -0.65
C ASN A 106 -11.48 -19.82 0.24
N ALA A 107 -11.93 -21.06 0.44
CA ALA A 107 -11.25 -22.01 1.33
C ALA A 107 -9.78 -22.30 0.93
N ALA A 108 -9.51 -22.40 -0.38
CA ALA A 108 -8.15 -22.61 -0.88
C ALA A 108 -7.26 -21.38 -0.65
N LEU A 109 -7.82 -20.17 -0.84
CA LEU A 109 -7.14 -18.90 -0.55
C LEU A 109 -6.81 -18.79 0.94
N GLU A 110 -7.77 -19.08 1.81
CA GLU A 110 -7.61 -19.08 3.27
C GLU A 110 -6.47 -20.01 3.70
N ALA A 111 -6.42 -21.23 3.14
CA ALA A 111 -5.35 -22.18 3.41
C ALA A 111 -3.97 -21.70 2.91
N ALA A 112 -3.91 -21.12 1.70
CA ALA A 112 -2.67 -20.61 1.12
C ALA A 112 -2.11 -19.42 1.93
N VAL A 113 -2.97 -18.49 2.34
CA VAL A 113 -2.59 -17.32 3.15
C VAL A 113 -2.20 -17.75 4.57
N LYS A 114 -2.90 -18.73 5.14
CA LYS A 114 -2.52 -19.33 6.43
C LYS A 114 -1.12 -19.95 6.37
N ARG A 115 -0.82 -20.69 5.32
CA ARG A 115 0.51 -21.27 5.09
C ARG A 115 1.57 -20.18 4.93
N PHE A 116 1.30 -19.15 4.11
CA PHE A 116 2.22 -18.03 3.92
C PHE A 116 2.66 -17.39 5.25
N VAL A 117 1.72 -17.14 6.16
CA VAL A 117 2.05 -16.62 7.50
C VAL A 117 2.79 -17.68 8.32
N GLY A 118 2.37 -18.94 8.27
CA GLY A 118 3.07 -20.03 8.96
C GLY A 118 4.56 -20.15 8.56
N ASP A 119 4.86 -19.89 7.28
CA ASP A 119 6.19 -19.93 6.67
C ASP A 119 6.99 -18.61 6.85
N GLY A 120 6.54 -17.69 7.73
CA GLY A 120 7.26 -16.46 8.07
C GLY A 120 6.74 -15.18 7.41
N GLY A 121 5.71 -15.28 6.55
CA GLY A 121 5.10 -14.14 5.89
C GLY A 121 4.39 -13.17 6.84
N THR A 122 4.30 -11.90 6.45
CA THR A 122 3.57 -10.87 7.22
C THR A 122 2.31 -10.44 6.48
N VAL A 123 1.16 -10.39 7.17
CA VAL A 123 -0.11 -9.92 6.61
C VAL A 123 -0.53 -8.58 7.21
N PHE A 124 -1.02 -7.67 6.37
CA PHE A 124 -1.67 -6.41 6.78
C PHE A 124 -3.11 -6.40 6.29
N HIS A 125 -4.07 -6.06 7.16
CA HIS A 125 -5.47 -5.95 6.76
C HIS A 125 -6.26 -4.92 7.56
N GLY A 126 -7.33 -4.43 6.94
CA GLY A 126 -8.31 -3.53 7.57
C GLY A 126 -9.43 -4.25 8.33
N PRO A 127 -10.47 -3.51 8.73
CA PRO A 127 -11.64 -4.04 9.43
C PRO A 127 -12.48 -4.96 8.52
N HIS A 128 -13.32 -5.81 9.11
CA HIS A 128 -14.26 -6.67 8.38
C HIS A 128 -13.59 -7.61 7.37
N CYS A 129 -12.35 -8.00 7.64
CA CYS A 129 -11.60 -8.88 6.77
C CYS A 129 -11.99 -10.35 7.03
N GLU A 130 -12.93 -10.88 6.24
CA GLU A 130 -13.38 -12.27 6.36
C GLU A 130 -12.24 -13.28 6.10
N LEU A 131 -11.29 -12.96 5.21
CA LEU A 131 -10.08 -13.76 5.03
C LEU A 131 -9.28 -13.89 6.33
N ALA A 132 -9.04 -12.78 7.04
CA ALA A 132 -8.27 -12.79 8.28
C ALA A 132 -9.01 -13.57 9.39
N LYS A 133 -10.33 -13.39 9.47
CA LYS A 133 -11.19 -14.12 10.41
C LYS A 133 -11.17 -15.63 10.15
N ARG A 134 -11.30 -16.06 8.90
CA ARG A 134 -11.39 -17.49 8.55
C ARG A 134 -10.03 -18.19 8.53
N ALA A 135 -8.99 -17.53 8.02
CA ALA A 135 -7.64 -18.11 7.99
C ALA A 135 -6.98 -18.17 9.38
N PHE A 136 -7.21 -17.14 10.21
CA PHE A 136 -6.46 -16.93 11.46
C PHE A 136 -7.31 -16.92 12.74
N GLY A 137 -8.63 -16.92 12.64
CA GLY A 137 -9.52 -16.83 13.79
C GLY A 137 -9.59 -15.46 14.43
N ILE A 138 -9.11 -14.39 13.76
CA ILE A 138 -9.11 -13.02 14.29
C ILE A 138 -10.55 -12.56 14.55
N GLN A 139 -10.82 -12.14 15.78
CA GLN A 139 -12.13 -11.69 16.22
C GLN A 139 -12.14 -10.19 16.46
N GLU A 140 -13.18 -9.55 15.92
CA GLU A 140 -13.41 -8.13 16.03
C GLU A 140 -14.74 -7.84 16.75
N GLU A 141 -14.89 -6.64 17.26
CA GLU A 141 -16.14 -6.11 17.78
C GLU A 141 -16.39 -4.70 17.24
N MET A 142 -17.64 -4.39 16.93
CA MET A 142 -18.00 -3.06 16.45
C MET A 142 -17.69 -2.00 17.51
N VAL A 143 -17.18 -0.86 17.05
CA VAL A 143 -17.01 0.35 17.85
C VAL A 143 -17.61 1.55 17.13
N ALA A 144 -18.00 2.57 17.90
CA ALA A 144 -18.29 3.87 17.33
C ALA A 144 -17.00 4.52 16.81
N PHE A 145 -17.14 5.55 15.97
CA PHE A 145 -15.98 6.32 15.51
C PHE A 145 -15.15 6.81 16.71
N ASP A 146 -13.86 6.49 16.69
CA ASP A 146 -12.91 6.88 17.73
C ASP A 146 -11.54 7.15 17.09
N CYS A 147 -10.81 8.12 17.66
CA CYS A 147 -9.44 8.44 17.27
C CYS A 147 -8.49 7.48 17.98
N ILE A 148 -7.27 7.33 17.45
CA ILE A 148 -6.36 6.27 17.89
C ILE A 148 -5.14 6.90 18.55
N GLN A 149 -4.86 6.47 19.77
CA GLN A 149 -3.56 6.65 20.40
C GLN A 149 -2.57 5.68 19.75
N TRP A 150 -1.67 6.26 18.97
CA TRP A 150 -0.42 5.68 18.48
C TRP A 150 0.73 6.58 18.96
N ASP A 151 1.95 6.42 18.43
CA ASP A 151 3.08 7.33 18.70
C ASP A 151 2.69 8.80 18.48
N GLU A 152 1.91 9.06 17.44
CA GLU A 152 1.17 10.29 17.19
C GLU A 152 -0.33 9.97 17.20
N GLU A 153 -1.19 10.90 17.65
CA GLU A 153 -2.63 10.65 17.65
C GLU A 153 -3.19 10.67 16.23
N ILE A 154 -3.89 9.59 15.87
CA ILE A 154 -4.42 9.39 14.53
C ILE A 154 -5.91 9.73 14.51
N ILE A 155 -6.30 10.59 13.56
CA ILE A 155 -7.68 10.77 13.14
C ILE A 155 -7.88 10.09 11.77
N PRO A 156 -8.53 8.91 11.72
CA PRO A 156 -8.71 8.21 10.44
C PRO A 156 -9.72 8.94 9.54
N HIS A 157 -9.54 8.85 8.22
CA HIS A 157 -10.60 9.24 7.29
C HIS A 157 -11.57 8.07 7.11
N GLY A 158 -12.85 8.36 7.25
CA GLY A 158 -13.90 7.34 7.22
C GLY A 158 -14.30 6.93 8.63
N TRP A 159 -14.75 5.69 8.80
CA TRP A 159 -15.17 5.15 10.09
C TRP A 159 -14.09 4.27 10.71
N SER A 160 -13.72 4.56 11.96
CA SER A 160 -13.23 3.52 12.88
C SER A 160 -14.39 2.58 13.14
N THR A 161 -14.23 1.32 12.78
CA THR A 161 -15.35 0.37 12.67
C THR A 161 -15.26 -0.71 13.72
N VAL A 162 -14.05 -1.18 14.04
CA VAL A 162 -13.90 -2.34 14.92
C VAL A 162 -12.72 -2.24 15.86
N ALA A 163 -12.83 -2.87 17.03
CA ALA A 163 -11.70 -3.18 17.89
C ALA A 163 -11.43 -4.69 17.91
N TYR A 164 -10.17 -5.07 18.14
CA TYR A 164 -9.76 -6.48 18.19
C TYR A 164 -9.78 -7.02 19.61
N ARG A 165 -10.30 -8.25 19.75
CA ARG A 165 -10.50 -8.89 21.06
C ARG A 165 -9.26 -9.60 21.61
N SER A 166 -8.31 -9.91 20.75
CA SER A 166 -7.13 -10.73 21.07
C SER A 166 -5.91 -10.27 20.29
N GLY A 167 -4.72 -10.63 20.76
CA GLY A 167 -3.43 -10.27 20.18
C GLY A 167 -2.72 -9.16 20.97
N LYS A 168 -1.48 -8.86 20.59
CA LYS A 168 -0.66 -7.83 21.23
C LYS A 168 -1.12 -6.45 20.77
N ALA A 169 -1.74 -5.69 21.66
CA ALA A 169 -2.17 -4.33 21.38
C ALA A 169 -0.97 -3.43 21.04
N LEU A 170 -1.05 -2.77 19.89
CA LEU A 170 -0.06 -1.81 19.39
C LEU A 170 -0.57 -0.37 19.51
N GLY A 171 -1.87 -0.17 19.33
CA GLY A 171 -2.54 1.13 19.40
C GLY A 171 -3.96 0.98 19.92
N LYS A 172 -4.46 2.00 20.62
CA LYS A 172 -5.76 1.95 21.29
C LYS A 172 -6.64 3.12 20.87
N TYR A 173 -7.92 2.88 20.81
CA TYR A 173 -8.92 3.93 20.69
C TYR A 173 -8.92 4.82 21.93
N ILE A 174 -8.96 6.15 21.74
CA ILE A 174 -8.74 7.13 22.80
C ILE A 174 -9.91 7.16 23.78
N GLN A 175 -11.16 7.15 23.30
CA GLN A 175 -12.33 7.25 24.17
C GLN A 175 -12.66 5.90 24.81
N SER A 176 -12.70 4.84 23.99
CA SER A 176 -13.11 3.51 24.47
C SER A 176 -11.99 2.72 25.16
N GLY A 177 -10.72 3.07 24.94
CA GLY A 177 -9.57 2.31 25.42
C GLY A 177 -9.40 0.93 24.77
N LYS A 178 -10.26 0.57 23.82
CA LYS A 178 -10.24 -0.71 23.11
C LYS A 178 -9.09 -0.77 22.11
N THR A 179 -8.68 -1.98 21.75
CA THR A 179 -7.52 -2.21 20.87
C THR A 179 -7.85 -1.91 19.42
N ALA A 180 -7.25 -0.86 18.86
CA ALA A 180 -7.45 -0.42 17.47
C ALA A 180 -6.44 -1.04 16.50
N LEU A 181 -5.20 -1.25 16.96
CA LEU A 181 -4.11 -1.85 16.19
C LEU A 181 -3.57 -3.04 16.97
N VAL A 182 -3.43 -4.19 16.31
CA VAL A 182 -2.97 -5.41 16.97
C VAL A 182 -2.01 -6.20 16.10
N GLN A 183 -1.05 -6.85 16.77
CA GLN A 183 -0.20 -7.89 16.19
C GLN A 183 -0.66 -9.26 16.71
N THR A 184 -0.84 -10.20 15.80
CA THR A 184 -1.03 -11.62 16.13
C THR A 184 0.13 -12.41 15.54
N ASP A 185 0.93 -13.06 16.39
CA ASP A 185 2.01 -13.95 15.95
C ASP A 185 1.42 -15.35 15.65
N LEU A 186 1.72 -15.89 14.47
CA LEU A 186 1.20 -17.18 14.00
C LEU A 186 2.30 -17.97 13.29
N GLY A 187 2.74 -19.06 13.90
CA GLY A 187 3.91 -19.79 13.41
C GLY A 187 5.15 -18.89 13.45
N GLU A 188 5.86 -18.78 12.34
CA GLU A 188 7.04 -17.89 12.20
C GLU A 188 6.66 -16.48 11.72
N GLY A 189 5.43 -16.27 11.26
CA GLY A 189 4.95 -15.01 10.70
C GLY A 189 4.02 -14.22 11.62
N LYS A 190 3.46 -13.14 11.06
CA LYS A 190 2.68 -12.15 11.81
C LYS A 190 1.51 -11.62 11.02
N VAL A 191 0.44 -11.27 11.72
CA VAL A 191 -0.71 -10.56 11.16
C VAL A 191 -0.91 -9.24 11.91
N PHE A 192 -0.91 -8.14 11.17
CA PHE A 192 -1.20 -6.80 11.65
C PHE A 192 -2.61 -6.39 11.22
N SER A 193 -3.46 -6.15 12.21
CA SER A 193 -4.86 -5.84 12.00
C SER A 193 -5.18 -4.40 12.41
N PHE A 194 -5.88 -3.69 11.54
CA PHE A 194 -6.19 -2.26 11.69
C PHE A 194 -7.71 -2.07 11.82
N GLY A 195 -8.16 -1.49 12.94
CA GLY A 195 -9.59 -1.32 13.27
C GLY A 195 -10.33 -0.26 12.45
N PHE A 196 -9.66 0.30 11.45
CA PHE A 196 -10.17 1.34 10.56
C PHE A 196 -9.66 1.08 9.14
N GLN A 197 -10.34 1.64 8.13
CA GLN A 197 -9.93 1.51 6.72
C GLN A 197 -8.63 2.28 6.48
N TYR A 198 -7.49 1.62 6.74
CA TYR A 198 -6.17 2.22 6.71
C TYR A 198 -5.80 2.73 5.32
N GLY A 199 -5.98 1.89 4.29
CA GLY A 199 -5.70 2.26 2.92
C GLY A 199 -6.54 3.48 2.53
N HIS A 200 -7.84 3.46 2.82
CA HIS A 200 -8.69 4.62 2.54
C HIS A 200 -8.15 5.86 3.26
N SER A 201 -7.83 5.75 4.54
CA SER A 201 -7.27 6.84 5.35
C SER A 201 -5.96 7.40 4.80
N TYR A 202 -5.08 6.54 4.29
CA TYR A 202 -3.81 6.97 3.69
C TYR A 202 -4.00 7.68 2.35
N SER A 203 -5.00 7.27 1.57
CA SER A 203 -5.28 7.86 0.26
C SER A 203 -5.79 9.31 0.31
N ARG A 204 -6.29 9.76 1.47
CA ARG A 204 -6.91 11.07 1.65
C ARG A 204 -5.85 12.10 2.04
N ARG A 205 -5.81 13.22 1.31
CA ARG A 205 -4.86 14.33 1.53
C ARG A 205 -5.45 15.49 2.34
N THR A 206 -6.64 15.32 2.90
CA THR A 206 -7.33 16.39 3.65
C THR A 206 -7.19 16.17 5.15
N MET A 207 -7.51 17.17 5.96
CA MET A 207 -7.65 17.00 7.40
C MET A 207 -9.12 16.68 7.72
N PRO A 208 -9.45 15.58 8.42
CA PRO A 208 -10.80 15.36 8.92
C PRO A 208 -11.16 16.41 9.96
N ILE A 209 -12.45 16.71 10.10
CA ILE A 209 -12.93 17.57 11.19
C ILE A 209 -12.73 16.81 12.50
N VAL A 210 -11.94 17.36 13.41
CA VAL A 210 -11.74 16.80 14.76
C VAL A 210 -13.05 16.89 15.53
N PRO A 211 -13.62 15.77 16.00
CA PRO A 211 -14.88 15.81 16.72
C PRO A 211 -14.76 16.58 18.06
N PRO A 212 -15.81 17.32 18.49
CA PRO A 212 -15.75 18.18 19.67
C PRO A 212 -15.29 17.49 20.96
N GLN A 213 -15.59 16.20 21.12
CA GLN A 213 -15.21 15.40 22.29
C GLN A 213 -13.68 15.24 22.47
N TYR A 214 -12.89 15.54 21.43
CA TYR A 214 -11.42 15.54 21.51
C TYR A 214 -10.81 16.91 21.81
N GLY A 215 -11.64 17.96 21.92
CA GLY A 215 -11.20 19.30 22.32
C GLY A 215 -10.08 19.86 21.43
N LYS A 216 -8.94 20.21 22.04
CA LYS A 216 -7.78 20.82 21.38
C LYS A 216 -6.62 19.84 21.16
N ARG A 217 -6.88 18.53 21.17
CA ARG A 217 -5.85 17.52 20.93
C ARG A 217 -5.29 17.67 19.52
N GLU A 218 -3.98 17.53 19.41
CA GLU A 218 -3.30 17.54 18.13
C GLU A 218 -3.41 16.14 17.51
N MET A 219 -4.20 16.05 16.44
CA MET A 219 -4.47 14.78 15.75
C MET A 219 -4.13 14.92 14.28
N HIS A 220 -3.58 13.87 13.72
CA HIS A 220 -3.13 13.87 12.33
C HIS A 220 -3.81 12.74 11.54
N PRO A 221 -4.21 13.00 10.27
CA PRO A 221 -4.59 11.93 9.38
C PRO A 221 -3.36 11.08 9.06
N VAL A 222 -3.59 9.80 8.76
CA VAL A 222 -2.51 8.81 8.56
C VAL A 222 -1.44 9.30 7.58
N VAL A 223 -1.87 9.93 6.48
CA VAL A 223 -0.98 10.42 5.42
C VAL A 223 0.00 11.50 5.87
N LEU A 224 -0.30 12.21 6.97
CA LEU A 224 0.48 13.34 7.51
C LEU A 224 1.31 12.96 8.73
N LEU A 225 1.22 11.71 9.22
CA LEU A 225 2.07 11.24 10.31
C LEU A 225 3.54 11.29 9.91
N LYS A 226 4.43 11.57 10.87
CA LYS A 226 5.88 11.50 10.67
C LYS A 226 6.32 10.06 10.41
N ALA A 227 5.73 9.11 11.13
CA ALA A 227 5.91 7.69 10.92
C ALA A 227 4.56 6.97 11.03
N THR A 228 4.07 6.44 9.92
CA THR A 228 2.81 5.69 9.93
C THR A 228 2.98 4.35 10.65
N PRO A 229 1.90 3.75 11.18
CA PRO A 229 1.97 2.41 11.74
C PRO A 229 2.57 1.39 10.75
N VAL A 230 2.22 1.46 9.46
CA VAL A 230 2.80 0.57 8.44
C VAL A 230 4.30 0.83 8.26
N ALA A 231 4.74 2.09 8.27
CA ALA A 231 6.17 2.42 8.21
C ALA A 231 6.95 1.85 9.39
N ALA A 232 6.37 1.87 10.60
CA ALA A 232 6.98 1.31 11.79
C ALA A 232 7.03 -0.23 11.78
N LEU A 233 6.00 -0.88 11.20
CA LEU A 233 5.83 -2.33 11.24
C LEU A 233 6.48 -3.06 10.06
N ALA A 234 6.34 -2.54 8.85
CA ALA A 234 6.97 -3.10 7.65
C ALA A 234 8.40 -2.56 7.45
N GLY A 235 8.67 -1.32 7.86
CA GLY A 235 9.91 -0.64 7.50
C GLY A 235 9.95 -0.24 6.03
N ARG A 236 11.17 -0.03 5.53
CA ARG A 236 11.43 0.27 4.11
C ARG A 236 11.92 -0.97 3.38
N SER A 237 11.73 -1.00 2.07
CA SER A 237 12.28 -2.08 1.24
C SER A 237 13.79 -2.23 1.43
N PRO A 238 14.30 -3.46 1.60
CA PRO A 238 15.74 -3.73 1.59
C PRO A 238 16.40 -3.46 0.23
N LEU A 239 15.61 -3.37 -0.85
CA LEU A 239 16.07 -3.06 -2.20
C LEU A 239 15.98 -1.56 -2.55
N ALA A 240 15.49 -0.72 -1.64
CA ALA A 240 15.45 0.73 -1.85
C ALA A 240 16.88 1.30 -1.93
N PRO A 241 17.27 1.96 -3.03
CA PRO A 241 18.65 2.43 -3.24
C PRO A 241 19.01 3.66 -2.40
N ILE A 242 18.00 4.42 -1.97
CA ILE A 242 18.10 5.61 -1.12
C ILE A 242 16.94 5.60 -0.12
N PRO A 243 16.95 6.44 0.93
CA PRO A 243 15.77 6.64 1.77
C PRO A 243 14.53 6.96 0.90
N PRO A 244 13.41 6.23 1.07
CA PRO A 244 12.21 6.44 0.27
C PRO A 244 11.71 7.88 0.35
N ILE A 245 11.27 8.39 -0.79
CA ILE A 245 10.68 9.72 -0.91
C ILE A 245 9.21 9.51 -1.26
N LYS A 246 8.32 10.07 -0.44
CA LYS A 246 6.88 10.01 -0.69
C LYS A 246 6.53 10.47 -2.11
N GLU A 247 5.64 9.74 -2.78
CA GLU A 247 5.23 9.92 -4.18
C GLU A 247 6.37 9.72 -5.21
N VAL A 248 7.47 9.06 -4.82
CA VAL A 248 8.51 8.59 -5.74
C VAL A 248 8.51 7.07 -5.73
N GLU A 249 8.20 6.49 -6.87
CA GLU A 249 8.06 5.04 -7.02
C GLU A 249 9.35 4.43 -7.56
N PHE A 250 9.76 3.32 -6.97
CA PHE A 250 10.94 2.54 -7.37
C PHE A 250 10.47 1.19 -7.95
N ALA A 251 11.02 0.82 -9.11
CA ALA A 251 10.78 -0.49 -9.72
C ALA A 251 12.10 -1.15 -10.12
N ARG A 252 12.50 -2.19 -9.38
CA ARG A 252 13.72 -2.97 -9.56
C ARG A 252 13.49 -4.16 -10.48
N PHE A 253 14.38 -4.33 -11.46
CA PHE A 253 14.44 -5.47 -12.38
C PHE A 253 15.88 -5.99 -12.42
N GLY A 254 16.24 -6.91 -11.51
CA GLY A 254 17.63 -7.35 -11.36
C GLY A 254 18.57 -6.18 -11.01
N LYS A 255 19.57 -5.89 -11.85
CA LYS A 255 20.45 -4.71 -11.68
C LYS A 255 19.88 -3.39 -12.21
N HIS A 256 18.72 -3.44 -12.86
CA HIS A 256 18.05 -2.28 -13.45
C HIS A 256 17.06 -1.68 -12.47
N LEU A 257 16.91 -0.36 -12.49
CA LEU A 257 15.98 0.38 -11.63
C LEU A 257 15.28 1.46 -12.46
N LEU A 258 13.95 1.49 -12.37
CA LEU A 258 13.15 2.63 -12.80
C LEU A 258 12.75 3.44 -11.59
N VAL A 259 12.81 4.76 -11.72
CA VAL A 259 12.29 5.69 -10.72
C VAL A 259 11.33 6.64 -11.40
N VAL A 260 10.12 6.75 -10.84
CA VAL A 260 9.08 7.66 -11.33
C VAL A 260 8.77 8.67 -10.25
N ASN A 261 8.86 9.96 -10.58
CA ASN A 261 8.50 11.03 -9.67
C ASN A 261 7.06 11.47 -9.92
N HIS A 262 6.14 11.07 -9.05
CA HIS A 262 4.73 11.49 -9.14
C HIS A 262 4.47 12.86 -8.49
N ARG A 263 5.48 13.48 -7.88
CA ARG A 263 5.37 14.80 -7.24
C ARG A 263 5.35 15.92 -8.28
N SER A 264 4.82 17.06 -7.86
CA SER A 264 4.89 18.31 -8.62
C SER A 264 6.22 19.06 -8.47
N ASN A 265 7.18 18.51 -7.71
CA ASN A 265 8.50 19.10 -7.47
C ASN A 265 9.61 18.12 -7.89
N PRO A 266 10.75 18.62 -8.38
CA PRO A 266 11.88 17.76 -8.71
C PRO A 266 12.47 17.10 -7.44
N VAL A 267 13.08 15.94 -7.61
CA VAL A 267 13.70 15.17 -6.53
C VAL A 267 15.17 14.91 -6.80
N ASP A 268 15.99 14.96 -5.75
CA ASP A 268 17.42 14.66 -5.82
C ASP A 268 17.64 13.15 -5.70
N LEU A 269 18.19 12.56 -6.75
CA LEU A 269 18.57 11.15 -6.87
C LEU A 269 20.09 10.98 -6.97
N SER A 270 20.87 12.00 -6.62
CA SER A 270 22.35 11.96 -6.64
C SER A 270 22.94 10.84 -5.78
N GLY A 271 22.23 10.43 -4.72
CA GLY A 271 22.60 9.31 -3.86
C GLY A 271 22.50 7.92 -4.50
N ILE A 272 21.93 7.78 -5.71
CA ILE A 272 21.86 6.50 -6.42
C ILE A 272 23.13 6.29 -7.24
N ALA A 273 23.96 5.33 -6.79
CA ALA A 273 25.10 4.84 -7.54
C ALA A 273 24.63 4.10 -8.80
N SER A 274 25.22 4.41 -9.96
CA SER A 274 24.81 3.80 -11.23
C SER A 274 25.90 3.92 -12.28
N SER A 275 26.03 2.90 -13.13
CA SER A 275 26.92 2.91 -14.29
C SER A 275 26.29 3.60 -15.51
N LYS A 276 24.96 3.58 -15.63
CA LYS A 276 24.21 4.20 -16.72
C LYS A 276 22.94 4.86 -16.22
N ARG A 277 22.58 6.00 -16.83
CA ARG A 277 21.33 6.75 -16.57
C ARG A 277 20.66 7.13 -17.88
N ILE A 278 19.35 6.91 -17.99
CA ILE A 278 18.55 7.32 -19.15
C ILE A 278 17.33 8.09 -18.64
N GLN A 279 17.31 9.40 -18.84
CA GLN A 279 16.22 10.27 -18.40
C GLN A 279 15.11 10.34 -19.44
N GLN A 280 13.85 10.30 -19.02
CA GLN A 280 12.71 10.56 -19.90
C GLN A 280 12.67 12.02 -20.37
N VAL A 281 13.03 12.95 -19.48
CA VAL A 281 13.12 14.38 -19.73
C VAL A 281 14.43 14.89 -19.16
N HIS A 282 15.19 15.65 -19.95
CA HIS A 282 16.46 16.23 -19.52
C HIS A 282 16.30 17.15 -18.31
N SER A 283 17.23 17.02 -17.36
CA SER A 283 17.27 17.79 -16.12
C SER A 283 18.70 18.07 -15.67
N ALA A 284 18.85 18.87 -14.62
CA ALA A 284 20.15 19.05 -13.97
C ALA A 284 20.72 17.69 -13.49
N PRO A 285 22.05 17.50 -13.52
CA PRO A 285 22.67 16.24 -13.07
C PRO A 285 22.21 15.83 -11.67
N GLY A 286 21.75 14.59 -11.52
CA GLY A 286 21.26 14.05 -10.25
C GLY A 286 19.79 14.35 -9.94
N TRP A 287 19.13 15.26 -10.64
CA TRP A 287 17.74 15.61 -10.38
C TRP A 287 16.77 14.89 -11.30
N LEU A 288 15.62 14.45 -10.78
CA LEU A 288 14.50 13.93 -11.56
C LEU A 288 13.37 14.97 -11.57
N PRO A 289 12.94 15.50 -12.74
CA PRO A 289 11.84 16.46 -12.82
C PRO A 289 10.54 15.93 -12.23
N ALA A 290 9.62 16.84 -11.93
CA ALA A 290 8.24 16.53 -11.60
C ALA A 290 7.58 15.71 -12.72
N HIS A 291 6.77 14.71 -12.36
CA HIS A 291 5.99 13.90 -13.31
C HIS A 291 6.81 13.28 -14.45
N SER A 292 8.03 12.83 -14.13
CA SER A 292 8.98 12.25 -15.09
C SER A 292 9.61 10.98 -14.53
N ALA A 293 10.21 10.18 -15.42
CA ALA A 293 10.88 8.93 -15.10
C ALA A 293 12.37 8.94 -15.47
N ILE A 294 13.13 8.09 -14.80
CA ILE A 294 14.53 7.83 -15.10
C ILE A 294 14.83 6.35 -14.91
N TYR A 295 15.68 5.83 -15.79
CA TYR A 295 16.26 4.50 -15.69
C TYR A 295 17.68 4.60 -15.13
N PHE A 296 18.04 3.66 -14.26
CA PHE A 296 19.39 3.42 -13.77
C PHE A 296 19.81 1.97 -14.04
N GLU A 297 21.07 1.80 -14.40
CA GLU A 297 21.79 0.54 -14.24
C GLU A 297 22.66 0.65 -13.00
N LEU A 298 22.33 -0.10 -11.93
CA LEU A 298 23.04 -0.06 -10.65
C LEU A 298 24.35 -0.84 -10.70
#